data_AF-A0A3D1HPI3-F1
#
_entry.id   AF-A0A3D1HPI3-F1
#
_cell.length_a   1.000
_cell.length_b   1.000
_cell.length_c   1.000
_cell.angle_alpha   90.00
_cell.angle_beta   90.00
_cell.angle_gamma   90.00
#
_symmetry.space_group_name_H-M   'P 1'
#
loop_
_entity.id
_entity.type
_entity.pdbx_description
1 polymer ?
#
loop_
_entity_poly.entity_id
_entity_poly.type
_entity_poly.pdbx_seq_one_letter_code
_entity_poly.pdbx_strand_id
1 'polypeptide(L)' 'VHYCVANMPGSVPLTSSEALNNATLPHVLALADHGLAALDRDPHLANGLNVKNGHVTFDAVIEAMAAEAA' A
#
# COMPACT_ATOMS: atom_id res chain seq x y z
N VAL A 1 -8.15 -30.21 -9.38
CA VAL A 1 -9.01 -29.17 -8.77
C VAL A 1 -8.17 -27.91 -8.62
N HIS A 2 -8.61 -26.78 -9.18
CA HIS A 2 -7.91 -25.48 -9.03
C HIS A 2 -8.69 -24.60 -8.04
N TYR A 3 -8.04 -24.12 -6.98
CA TYR A 3 -8.63 -23.20 -6.00
C TYR A 3 -7.84 -21.88 -6.05
N CYS A 4 -8.42 -20.88 -6.71
CA CYS A 4 -7.77 -19.59 -7.01
C CYS A 4 -8.58 -18.42 -6.45
N VAL A 5 -9.11 -18.57 -5.22
CA VAL A 5 -9.89 -17.52 -4.56
C VAL A 5 -8.93 -16.45 -4.02
N ALA A 6 -9.05 -15.23 -4.53
CA ALA A 6 -8.30 -14.08 -4.03
C ALA A 6 -8.82 -13.63 -2.66
N ASN A 7 -8.01 -12.87 -1.92
CA ASN A 7 -8.38 -12.31 -0.63
C ASN A 7 -8.88 -13.36 0.39
N MET A 8 -8.18 -14.49 0.49
CA MET A 8 -8.46 -15.51 1.51
C MET A 8 -8.51 -14.96 2.96
N PRO A 9 -7.70 -13.95 3.37
CA PRO A 9 -7.86 -13.31 4.67
C PRO A 9 -9.26 -12.75 4.94
N GLY A 10 -10.04 -12.45 3.89
CA GLY A 10 -11.43 -12.04 3.99
C GLY A 10 -12.38 -13.10 4.58
N SER A 11 -11.98 -14.38 4.59
CA SER A 11 -12.73 -15.45 5.25
C SER A 11 -12.65 -15.40 6.79
N VAL A 12 -11.67 -14.66 7.34
CA VAL A 12 -11.42 -14.50 8.78
C VAL A 12 -11.33 -13.01 9.15
N PRO A 13 -12.39 -12.22 8.95
CA PRO A 13 -12.32 -10.75 8.93
C PRO A 13 -11.85 -10.12 10.25
N LEU A 14 -12.22 -10.68 11.40
CA LEU A 14 -11.77 -10.16 12.70
C LEU A 14 -10.25 -10.30 12.85
N THR A 15 -9.74 -11.53 12.70
CA THR A 15 -8.30 -11.82 12.81
C THR A 15 -7.49 -11.06 11.76
N SER A 16 -7.96 -10.99 10.51
CA SER A 16 -7.23 -10.28 9.45
C SER A 16 -7.24 -8.77 9.65
N SER A 17 -8.32 -8.19 10.19
CA SER A 17 -8.39 -6.76 10.51
C SER A 17 -7.43 -6.40 11.65
N GLU A 18 -7.39 -7.18 12.73
CA GLU A 18 -6.46 -6.96 13.83
C GLU A 18 -5.00 -7.11 13.37
N ALA A 19 -4.71 -8.13 12.57
CA ALA A 19 -3.38 -8.34 12.00
C ALA A 19 -2.95 -7.16 11.11
N LEU A 20 -3.84 -6.68 10.22
CA LEU A 20 -3.56 -5.55 9.34
C LEU A 20 -3.38 -4.25 10.13
N ASN A 21 -4.22 -4.00 11.15
CA ASN A 21 -4.11 -2.82 12.00
C ASN A 21 -2.77 -2.81 12.75
N ASN A 22 -2.35 -3.94 13.33
CA ASN A 22 -1.07 -3.99 14.05
C ASN A 22 0.12 -3.67 13.15
N ALA A 23 0.07 -4.04 11.87
CA ALA A 23 1.11 -3.70 10.90
C ALA A 23 1.02 -2.25 10.39
N THR A 24 -0.18 -1.71 10.20
CA THR A 24 -0.39 -0.39 9.56
C THR A 24 -0.45 0.77 10.55
N LEU A 25 -0.80 0.51 11.81
CA LEU A 25 -1.02 1.55 12.83
C LEU A 25 0.17 2.51 13.01
N PRO A 26 1.44 2.06 13.06
CA PRO A 26 2.58 2.98 13.18
C PRO A 26 2.66 3.97 12.01
N HIS A 27 2.38 3.51 10.78
CA HIS A 27 2.40 4.35 9.59
C HIS A 27 1.24 5.34 9.56
N VAL A 28 0.05 4.91 10.00
CA VAL A 28 -1.14 5.77 10.10
C VAL A 28 -0.90 6.90 11.10
N LEU A 29 -0.32 6.60 12.27
CA LEU A 29 0.02 7.61 13.26
C LEU A 29 1.06 8.61 12.75
N ALA A 30 2.12 8.12 12.08
CA ALA A 30 3.12 8.99 11.48
C ALA A 30 2.52 9.96 10.44
N LEU A 31 1.61 9.47 9.60
CA LEU A 31 0.87 10.30 8.65
C LEU A 31 -0.06 11.30 9.34
N ALA A 32 -0.74 10.90 10.42
CA ALA A 32 -1.62 11.79 11.17
C ALA A 32 -0.84 12.94 11.83
N ASP A 33 0.33 12.65 12.42
CA ASP A 33 1.14 13.63 13.15
C ASP A 33 1.93 14.56 12.23
N HIS A 34 2.31 14.10 11.04
CA HIS A 34 3.28 14.81 10.18
C HIS A 34 2.81 15.05 8.75
N GLY A 35 1.65 14.52 8.35
CA GLY A 35 1.16 14.60 6.98
C GLY A 35 2.18 14.05 5.99
N LEU A 36 2.37 14.74 4.86
CA LEU A 36 3.32 14.32 3.83
C LEU A 36 4.78 14.31 4.29
N ALA A 37 5.15 15.07 5.32
CA ALA A 37 6.50 15.06 5.87
C ALA A 37 6.85 13.72 6.55
N ALA A 38 5.86 12.85 6.80
CA ALA A 38 6.12 11.48 7.26
C ALA A 38 6.92 10.66 6.23
N LEU A 39 6.75 10.95 4.92
CA LEU A 39 7.45 10.26 3.85
C LEU A 39 8.96 10.57 3.87
N ASP A 40 9.34 11.79 4.24
CA ASP A 40 10.75 12.17 4.35
C ASP A 40 11.43 11.53 5.57
N ARG A 41 10.64 11.06 6.55
CA ARG A 41 11.10 10.50 7.82
C ARG A 41 11.18 8.99 7.82
N ASP A 42 10.36 8.32 7.01
CA ASP A 42 10.29 6.87 6.90
C ASP A 42 10.43 6.43 5.43
N PRO A 43 11.61 5.96 5.01
CA PRO A 43 11.83 5.43 3.66
C PRO A 43 10.91 4.26 3.31
N HIS A 44 10.49 3.44 4.27
CA HIS A 44 9.56 2.35 4.00
C HIS A 44 8.16 2.86 3.65
N LEU A 45 7.71 3.92 4.33
CA LEU A 45 6.47 4.60 4.00
C LEU A 45 6.56 5.35 2.66
N ALA A 46 7.71 5.98 2.38
CA ALA A 46 7.97 6.64 1.10
C ALA A 46 7.87 5.67 -0.09
N ASN A 47 8.40 4.45 0.06
CA ASN A 47 8.34 3.41 -0.96
C ASN A 47 6.90 2.97 -1.29
N GLY A 48 5.92 3.26 -0.42
CA GLY A 48 4.51 3.00 -0.67
C GLY A 48 3.79 4.05 -1.53
N LEU A 49 4.43 5.19 -1.82
CA LEU A 49 3.80 6.28 -2.56
C LEU A 49 3.65 5.94 -4.05
N ASN A 50 2.40 5.79 -4.49
CA ASN A 50 2.08 5.46 -5.89
C ASN A 50 1.75 6.67 -6.75
N VAL A 51 1.04 7.66 -6.21
CA VAL A 51 0.61 8.85 -6.96
C VAL A 51 0.76 10.10 -6.10
N LYS A 52 1.31 11.16 -6.67
CA LYS A 52 1.40 12.48 -6.04
C LYS A 52 1.16 13.57 -7.07
N ASN A 53 0.32 14.56 -6.73
CA ASN A 53 0.01 15.71 -7.59
C ASN A 53 -0.42 15.32 -9.02
N GLY A 54 -1.16 14.22 -9.18
CA GLY A 54 -1.63 13.74 -10.49
C GLY A 54 -0.61 12.92 -11.30
N HIS A 55 0.59 12.66 -10.76
CA HIS A 55 1.62 11.84 -11.41
C HIS A 55 1.81 10.51 -10.70
N VAL A 56 1.95 9.43 -11.46
CA VAL A 56 2.40 8.13 -10.93
C VAL A 56 3.88 8.24 -10.58
N THR A 57 4.25 7.85 -9.36
CA THR A 57 5.61 7.97 -8.81
C THR A 57 6.29 6.63 -8.60
N PHE A 58 5.56 5.51 -8.71
CA PHE A 58 6.08 4.18 -8.44
C PHE A 58 6.39 3.45 -9.75
N ASP A 59 7.68 3.17 -9.97
CA ASP A 59 8.21 2.66 -11.25
C ASP A 59 7.50 1.38 -11.71
N ALA A 60 7.21 0.45 -10.80
CA ALA A 60 6.55 -0.81 -11.16
C ALA A 60 5.13 -0.60 -11.75
N VAL A 61 4.41 0.45 -11.32
CA VAL A 61 3.10 0.79 -11.91
C VAL A 61 3.28 1.45 -13.27
N ILE A 62 4.29 2.31 -13.43
CA ILE A 62 4.63 2.93 -14.71
C ILE A 62 4.96 1.85 -15.76
N GLU A 63 5.82 0.90 -15.40
CA GLU A 63 6.22 -0.22 -16.25
C GLU A 63 5.02 -1.10 -16.64
N ALA A 64 4.17 -1.46 -15.67
CA ALA A 64 3.00 -2.29 -15.91
C ALA A 64 2.00 -1.62 -16.87
N MET A 65 1.73 -0.32 -16.69
CA MET A 65 0.81 0.43 -17.57
C MET A 65 1.40 0.64 -18.98
N ALA A 66 2.71 0.80 -19.11
CA ALA A 66 3.37 0.92 -20.40
C ALA A 66 3.35 -0.39 -21.20
N ALA A 67 3.47 -1.53 -20.53
CA ALA A 67 3.41 -2.85 -21.16
C ALA A 67 2.01 -3.21 -21.70
N GLU A 68 0.94 -2.63 -21.15
CA GLU A 68 -0.44 -2.85 -21.58
C GLU A 68 -0.82 -1.99 -22.81
N ALA A 69 -0.05 -0.94 -23.09
CA ALA A 69 -0.25 -0.04 -24.22
C ALA A 69 0.49 -0.47 -25.51
N ALA A 70 1.30 -1.52 -25.45
CA ALA A 70 2.09 -2.09 -26.56
C ALA A 70 1.43 -3.35 -27.14
#